data_AF-R4UCS4-F1
#
_entry.id   AF-R4UCS4-F1
#
_cell.length_a   1.000
_cell.length_b   1.000
_cell.length_c   1.000
_cell.angle_alpha   90.00
_cell.angle_beta   90.00
_cell.angle_gamma   90.00
#
_symmetry.space_group_name_H-M   'P 1'
#
loop_
_entity.id
_entity.type
_entity.pdbx_description
1 polymer ?
#
loop_
_entity_poly.entity_id
_entity_poly.type
_entity_poly.pdbx_seq_one_letter_code
_entity_poly.pdbx_strand_id
1 'polypeptide(L)'
;MSIREFEERIRSSVDEIINKIINDNKKPNIIGKARLGAQISDFLEDKFIKYSKSDVNIINAIGAPKENTKSSFDIKFNFKYKGITELIWIDFKAINEGSLDSNPDIGAANKVISFIKQGNFYILYVYVYYKNNNDGNVEFVSNNNGKFTKQYFLKDIEKTFRRTPTGQLQVNANSVSEYRTREEFINLFFQKVEESHKRSIKKSNEMLKSLSQIKLEIIEKNKALEKSILNKLNEN
;
A
#
# COMPACT_ATOMS: atom_id res chain seq x y z
N MET A 1 14.15 5.42 27.33
CA MET A 1 13.71 4.68 26.14
C MET A 1 13.53 5.69 25.02
N SER A 2 14.21 5.50 23.91
CA SER A 2 14.03 6.34 22.73
C SER A 2 12.77 5.94 21.96
N ILE A 3 12.25 6.87 21.15
CA ILE A 3 11.15 6.58 20.22
C ILE A 3 11.53 5.44 19.25
N ARG A 4 12.79 5.41 18.81
CA ARG A 4 13.32 4.33 17.96
C ARG A 4 13.24 2.96 18.63
N GLU A 5 13.63 2.86 19.90
CA GLU A 5 13.55 1.61 20.65
C GLU A 5 12.09 1.14 20.81
N PHE A 6 11.16 2.07 21.04
CA PHE A 6 9.73 1.77 21.12
C PHE A 6 9.20 1.23 19.78
N GLU A 7 9.59 1.87 18.67
CA GLU A 7 9.26 1.45 17.30
C GLU A 7 9.85 0.08 16.93
N GLU A 8 11.08 -0.20 17.36
CA GLU A 8 11.70 -1.52 17.22
C GLU A 8 10.92 -2.58 18.01
N ARG A 9 10.45 -2.27 19.22
CA ARG A 9 9.60 -3.19 20.01
C ARG A 9 8.28 -3.51 19.33
N ILE A 10 7.60 -2.51 18.75
CA ILE A 10 6.36 -2.75 17.99
C ILE A 10 6.63 -3.73 16.84
N ARG A 11 7.66 -3.46 16.04
CA ARG A 11 8.00 -4.32 14.88
C ARG A 11 8.41 -5.72 15.31
N SER A 12 9.15 -5.88 16.42
CA SER A 12 9.50 -7.21 16.95
C SER A 12 8.26 -8.01 17.35
N SER A 13 7.33 -7.43 18.11
CA SER A 13 6.08 -8.12 18.48
C SER A 13 5.26 -8.55 17.25
N VAL A 14 5.15 -7.67 16.25
CA VAL A 14 4.45 -7.99 15.00
C VAL A 14 5.18 -9.10 14.23
N ASP A 15 6.51 -9.04 14.13
CA ASP A 15 7.31 -10.07 13.45
C ASP A 15 7.19 -11.43 14.11
N GLU A 16 7.25 -11.49 15.44
CA GLU A 16 7.08 -12.73 16.20
C GLU A 16 5.71 -13.39 15.91
N ILE A 17 4.64 -12.59 15.92
CA ILE A 17 3.29 -13.08 15.60
C ILE A 17 3.21 -13.59 14.16
N ILE A 18 3.69 -12.81 13.19
CA ILE A 18 3.59 -13.18 11.76
C ILE A 18 4.45 -14.41 11.45
N ASN A 19 5.66 -14.49 11.99
CA ASN A 19 6.50 -15.67 11.83
C ASN A 19 5.84 -16.92 12.44
N LYS A 20 5.18 -16.79 13.60
CA LYS A 20 4.43 -17.91 14.19
C LYS A 20 3.26 -18.34 13.29
N ILE A 21 2.50 -17.38 12.75
CA ILE A 21 1.41 -17.68 11.79
C ILE A 21 1.94 -18.41 10.56
N ILE A 22 3.03 -17.93 9.97
CA ILE A 22 3.63 -18.53 8.77
C ILE A 22 4.18 -19.92 9.06
N ASN A 23 4.84 -20.13 10.20
CA ASN A 23 5.38 -21.44 10.56
C ASN A 23 4.26 -22.47 10.78
N ASP A 24 3.18 -22.08 11.46
CA ASP A 24 2.04 -22.96 11.72
C ASP A 24 1.16 -23.18 10.47
N ASN A 25 1.33 -22.36 9.42
CA ASN A 25 0.48 -22.37 8.22
C ASN A 25 1.31 -22.14 6.94
N LYS A 26 2.43 -22.85 6.79
CA LYS A 26 3.39 -22.67 5.69
C LYS A 26 2.74 -22.69 4.29
N LYS A 27 1.73 -23.54 4.14
CA LYS A 27 0.92 -23.72 2.93
C LYS A 27 -0.54 -23.46 3.31
N PRO A 28 -0.98 -22.19 3.38
CA PRO A 28 -2.36 -21.89 3.74
C PRO A 28 -3.30 -22.44 2.66
N ASN A 29 -4.55 -22.76 3.04
CA ASN A 29 -5.57 -23.23 2.10
C ASN A 29 -6.12 -22.07 1.25
N ILE A 30 -5.25 -21.50 0.41
CA ILE A 30 -5.53 -20.40 -0.52
C ILE A 30 -5.26 -20.94 -1.92
N ILE A 31 -6.33 -21.04 -2.71
CA ILE A 31 -6.33 -21.66 -4.04
C ILE A 31 -6.82 -20.63 -5.05
N GLY A 32 -6.10 -20.47 -6.16
CA GLY A 32 -6.55 -19.67 -7.29
C GLY A 32 -5.44 -18.89 -7.98
N LYS A 33 -5.73 -18.38 -9.19
CA LYS A 33 -4.76 -17.59 -9.97
C LYS A 33 -4.96 -16.07 -9.84
N ALA A 34 -6.11 -15.62 -9.32
CA ALA A 34 -6.48 -14.21 -9.29
C ALA A 34 -6.62 -13.69 -7.86
N ARG A 35 -6.16 -12.44 -7.64
CA ARG A 35 -6.27 -11.71 -6.36
C ARG A 35 -5.68 -12.43 -5.13
N LEU A 36 -4.65 -13.26 -5.34
CA LEU A 36 -3.96 -13.96 -4.26
C LEU A 36 -3.48 -13.02 -3.15
N GLY A 37 -3.04 -11.81 -3.48
CA GLY A 37 -2.60 -10.86 -2.47
C GLY A 37 -3.70 -10.43 -1.49
N ALA A 38 -4.93 -10.26 -1.96
CA ALA A 38 -6.07 -9.95 -1.09
C ALA A 38 -6.44 -11.15 -0.21
N GLN A 39 -6.46 -12.37 -0.78
CA GLN A 39 -6.75 -13.59 -0.02
C GLN A 39 -5.69 -13.87 1.05
N ILE A 40 -4.41 -13.58 0.78
CA ILE A 40 -3.33 -13.68 1.75
C ILE A 40 -3.50 -12.62 2.84
N SER A 41 -3.86 -11.37 2.50
CA SER A 41 -4.18 -10.35 3.50
C SER A 41 -5.31 -10.80 4.41
N ASP A 42 -6.43 -11.24 3.83
CA ASP A 42 -7.60 -11.73 4.58
C ASP A 42 -7.23 -12.85 5.55
N PHE A 43 -6.42 -13.82 5.08
CA PHE A 43 -5.89 -14.89 5.90
C PHE A 43 -5.02 -14.38 7.05
N LEU A 44 -4.10 -13.45 6.78
CA LEU A 44 -3.21 -12.89 7.79
C LEU A 44 -3.96 -12.05 8.80
N GLU A 45 -4.99 -11.30 8.40
CA GLU A 45 -5.86 -10.55 9.30
C GLU A 45 -6.50 -11.48 10.34
N ASP A 46 -7.19 -12.52 9.88
CA ASP A 46 -7.90 -13.47 10.75
C ASP A 46 -6.94 -14.17 11.72
N LYS A 47 -5.77 -14.59 11.20
CA LYS A 47 -4.74 -15.25 12.02
C LYS A 47 -4.08 -14.27 12.99
N PHE A 48 -3.79 -13.04 12.59
CA PHE A 48 -3.16 -12.04 13.44
C PHE A 48 -4.03 -11.74 14.66
N ILE A 49 -5.34 -11.57 14.48
CA ILE A 49 -6.28 -11.37 15.59
C ILE A 49 -6.26 -12.55 16.57
N LYS A 50 -6.19 -13.79 16.06
CA LYS A 50 -6.12 -14.99 16.90
C LYS A 50 -4.80 -15.09 17.67
N TYR A 51 -3.67 -14.88 17.01
CA TYR A 51 -2.33 -15.08 17.57
C TYR A 51 -1.89 -13.92 18.46
N SER A 52 -2.35 -12.70 18.19
CA SER A 52 -2.05 -11.52 19.02
C SER A 52 -2.61 -11.60 20.44
N LYS A 53 -3.63 -12.44 20.70
CA LYS A 53 -4.19 -12.63 22.04
C LYS A 53 -3.19 -13.14 23.08
N SER A 54 -2.09 -13.76 22.64
CA SER A 54 -1.01 -14.21 23.53
C SER A 54 0.13 -13.20 23.72
N ASP A 55 0.14 -12.09 22.98
CA ASP A 55 1.15 -11.03 23.14
C ASP A 55 0.71 -10.08 24.27
N VAL A 56 1.65 -9.73 25.16
CA VAL A 56 1.37 -8.91 26.35
C VAL A 56 1.27 -7.40 26.06
N ASN A 57 1.82 -6.96 24.93
CA ASN A 57 1.87 -5.56 24.53
C ASN A 57 0.80 -5.23 23.47
N ILE A 58 0.30 -6.22 22.72
CA ILE A 58 -0.73 -6.02 21.70
C ILE A 58 -2.12 -6.27 22.30
N ILE A 59 -2.96 -5.24 22.32
CA ILE A 59 -4.33 -5.32 22.84
C ILE A 59 -5.33 -4.77 21.82
N ASN A 60 -6.58 -5.23 21.93
CA ASN A 60 -7.70 -4.76 21.10
C ASN A 60 -7.46 -4.87 19.59
N ALA A 61 -6.79 -5.94 19.15
CA ALA A 61 -6.57 -6.20 17.73
C ALA A 61 -7.89 -6.49 17.01
N ILE A 62 -8.16 -5.72 15.95
CA ILE A 62 -9.33 -5.89 15.10
C ILE A 62 -8.95 -5.79 13.62
N GLY A 63 -9.61 -6.58 12.80
CA GLY A 63 -9.46 -6.54 11.35
C GLY A 63 -10.36 -5.52 10.69
N ALA A 64 -10.09 -5.23 9.42
CA ALA A 64 -10.95 -4.46 8.57
C ALA A 64 -12.33 -5.13 8.45
N PRO A 65 -13.44 -4.37 8.46
CA PRO A 65 -14.75 -4.92 8.12
C PRO A 65 -14.71 -5.51 6.70
N LYS A 66 -15.10 -6.78 6.52
CA LYS A 66 -14.96 -7.49 5.24
C LYS A 66 -15.83 -6.87 4.13
N GLU A 67 -16.93 -6.23 4.50
CA GLU A 67 -17.79 -5.45 3.61
C GLU A 67 -17.17 -4.12 3.15
N ASN A 68 -16.13 -3.62 3.83
CA ASN A 68 -15.49 -2.34 3.52
C ASN A 68 -14.20 -2.49 2.73
N THR A 69 -14.33 -2.60 1.41
CA THR A 69 -13.19 -2.68 0.47
C THR A 69 -12.30 -1.44 0.42
N LYS A 70 -12.64 -0.36 1.15
CA LYS A 70 -11.87 0.89 1.24
C LYS A 70 -11.38 1.18 2.66
N SER A 71 -11.24 0.15 3.50
CA SER A 71 -10.65 0.31 4.83
C SER A 71 -9.26 0.98 4.74
N SER A 72 -8.92 1.77 5.78
CA SER A 72 -7.62 2.48 5.82
C SER A 72 -6.47 1.62 6.34
N PHE A 73 -6.81 0.47 6.92
CA PHE A 73 -5.93 -0.54 7.51
C PHE A 73 -6.53 -1.93 7.26
N ASP A 74 -5.68 -2.96 7.30
CA ASP A 74 -6.10 -4.36 7.27
C ASP A 74 -6.31 -4.87 8.70
N ILE A 75 -5.38 -4.51 9.60
CA ILE A 75 -5.50 -4.68 11.06
C ILE A 75 -5.25 -3.35 11.76
N LYS A 76 -5.94 -3.12 12.87
CA LYS A 76 -5.49 -2.14 13.87
C LYS A 76 -5.48 -2.73 15.28
N PHE A 77 -4.59 -2.25 16.12
CA PHE A 77 -4.49 -2.63 17.53
C PHE A 77 -3.85 -1.51 18.34
N ASN A 78 -3.99 -1.56 19.66
CA ASN A 78 -3.23 -0.69 20.54
C ASN A 78 -1.97 -1.43 21.00
N PHE A 79 -0.81 -0.80 20.87
CA PHE A 79 0.44 -1.29 21.45
C PHE A 79 0.70 -0.59 22.77
N LYS A 80 0.76 -1.35 23.87
CA LYS A 80 1.01 -0.86 25.21
C LYS A 80 2.38 -1.30 25.68
N TYR A 81 3.25 -0.34 26.00
CA TYR A 81 4.57 -0.63 26.58
C TYR A 81 4.99 0.47 27.53
N LYS A 82 5.38 0.10 28.77
CA LYS A 82 5.84 1.03 29.82
C LYS A 82 4.91 2.23 30.05
N GLY A 83 3.60 2.00 30.06
CA GLY A 83 2.58 3.03 30.28
C GLY A 83 2.23 3.88 29.06
N ILE A 84 2.98 3.76 27.95
CA ILE A 84 2.64 4.39 26.67
C ILE A 84 1.68 3.47 25.92
N THR A 85 0.66 4.04 25.30
CA THR A 85 -0.28 3.32 24.43
C THR A 85 -0.42 4.07 23.12
N GLU A 86 -0.19 3.38 22.01
CA GLU A 86 -0.26 3.94 20.66
C GLU A 86 -1.12 3.06 19.77
N LEU A 87 -1.94 3.69 18.92
CA LEU A 87 -2.73 2.98 17.92
C LEU A 87 -1.84 2.66 16.71
N ILE A 88 -1.76 1.37 16.38
CA ILE A 88 -1.00 0.87 15.25
C ILE A 88 -1.97 0.42 14.17
N TRP A 89 -1.76 0.87 12.94
CA TRP A 89 -2.40 0.31 11.74
C TRP A 89 -1.40 -0.58 11.01
N ILE A 90 -1.83 -1.77 10.60
CA ILE A 90 -1.09 -2.64 9.69
C ILE A 90 -1.75 -2.59 8.31
N ASP A 91 -0.91 -2.56 7.29
CA ASP A 91 -1.27 -2.80 5.90
C ASP A 91 -0.39 -3.95 5.37
N PHE A 92 -1.02 -5.09 5.08
CA PHE A 92 -0.37 -6.30 4.59
C PHE A 92 -0.13 -6.21 3.08
N LYS A 93 1.08 -6.58 2.67
CA LYS A 93 1.46 -6.64 1.25
C LYS A 93 2.00 -8.02 0.93
N ALA A 94 1.29 -8.78 0.11
CA ALA A 94 1.77 -10.06 -0.37
C ALA A 94 2.55 -9.88 -1.68
N ILE A 95 3.82 -10.28 -1.69
CA ILE A 95 4.70 -10.23 -2.86
C ILE A 95 4.93 -11.65 -3.37
N ASN A 96 4.71 -11.86 -4.67
CA ASN A 96 5.13 -13.09 -5.32
C ASN A 96 6.66 -13.09 -5.48
N GLU A 97 7.34 -14.16 -5.09
CA GLU A 97 8.79 -14.33 -5.19
C GLU A 97 9.34 -14.00 -6.59
N GLY A 98 8.60 -14.31 -7.66
CA GLY A 98 8.99 -14.04 -9.04
C GLY A 98 8.76 -12.60 -9.52
N SER A 99 8.19 -11.71 -8.70
CA SER A 99 7.86 -10.34 -9.10
C SER A 99 8.94 -9.34 -8.65
N LEU A 100 9.80 -8.93 -9.58
CA LEU A 100 11.02 -8.16 -9.28
C LEU A 100 10.88 -6.64 -9.36
N ASP A 101 9.78 -6.09 -9.90
CA ASP A 101 9.64 -4.64 -10.04
C ASP A 101 8.19 -4.19 -9.96
N SER A 102 7.77 -3.74 -8.78
CA SER A 102 6.45 -3.12 -8.59
C SER A 102 6.57 -1.85 -7.76
N ASN A 103 5.77 -0.85 -8.13
CA ASN A 103 5.57 0.37 -7.35
C ASN A 103 4.11 0.38 -6.86
N PRO A 104 3.76 -0.50 -5.90
CA PRO A 104 2.37 -0.64 -5.46
C PRO A 104 1.85 0.65 -4.85
N ASP A 105 0.55 0.88 -4.97
CA ASP A 105 -0.15 1.85 -4.13
C ASP A 105 -0.12 1.36 -2.68
N ILE A 106 0.40 2.19 -1.79
CA ILE A 106 0.48 1.90 -0.35
C ILE A 106 -0.59 2.68 0.46
N GLY A 107 -1.51 3.33 -0.26
CA GLY A 107 -2.68 3.99 0.29
C GLY A 107 -2.66 5.51 0.15
N ALA A 108 -3.82 6.11 0.44
CA ALA A 108 -4.05 7.53 0.17
C ALA A 108 -3.29 8.47 1.11
N ALA A 109 -2.76 9.58 0.60
CA ALA A 109 -2.15 10.62 1.43
C ALA A 109 -3.14 11.18 2.48
N ASN A 110 -4.42 11.31 2.11
CA ASN A 110 -5.44 11.85 3.01
C ASN A 110 -5.69 10.98 4.25
N LYS A 111 -5.57 9.63 4.15
CA LYS A 111 -5.70 8.77 5.34
C LYS A 111 -4.59 9.04 6.35
N VAL A 112 -3.37 9.28 5.86
CA VAL A 112 -2.21 9.60 6.71
C VAL A 112 -2.41 10.94 7.41
N ILE A 113 -2.86 11.96 6.68
CA ILE A 113 -3.14 13.29 7.25
C ILE A 113 -4.21 13.19 8.34
N SER A 114 -5.33 12.51 8.07
CA SER A 114 -6.40 12.34 9.05
C SER A 114 -5.94 11.56 10.28
N PHE A 115 -5.14 10.51 10.10
CA PHE A 115 -4.62 9.69 11.18
C PHE A 115 -3.70 10.49 12.11
N ILE A 116 -2.81 11.31 11.54
CA ILE A 116 -1.90 12.19 12.30
C ILE A 116 -2.68 13.30 13.01
N LYS A 117 -3.68 13.91 12.37
CA LYS A 117 -4.54 14.94 12.98
C LYS A 117 -5.32 14.41 14.19
N GLN A 118 -5.58 13.10 14.25
CA GLN A 118 -6.23 12.44 15.38
C GLN A 118 -5.27 12.11 16.53
N GLY A 119 -4.00 12.50 16.43
CA GLY A 119 -2.97 12.24 17.45
C GLY A 119 -2.21 10.92 17.28
N ASN A 120 -2.53 10.13 16.25
CA ASN A 120 -1.86 8.85 15.97
C ASN A 120 -0.67 9.03 15.01
N PHE A 121 0.15 8.00 14.83
CA PHE A 121 1.31 8.12 13.91
C PHE A 121 1.70 6.83 13.19
N TYR A 122 1.52 5.68 13.82
CA TYR A 122 2.16 4.45 13.40
C TYR A 122 1.32 3.63 12.42
N ILE A 123 1.65 3.76 11.13
CA ILE A 123 1.18 2.88 10.06
C ILE A 123 2.34 1.96 9.69
N LEU A 124 2.19 0.65 9.90
CA LEU A 124 3.20 -0.38 9.67
C LEU A 124 2.85 -1.17 8.41
N TYR A 125 3.75 -1.19 7.43
CA TYR A 125 3.63 -2.11 6.31
C TYR A 125 4.28 -3.43 6.66
N VAL A 126 3.56 -4.53 6.44
CA VAL A 126 4.06 -5.88 6.66
C VAL A 126 4.02 -6.62 5.33
N TYR A 127 5.19 -6.77 4.73
CA TYR A 127 5.36 -7.52 3.50
C TYR A 127 5.60 -8.98 3.82
N VAL A 128 4.86 -9.86 3.15
CA VAL A 128 5.05 -11.32 3.17
C VAL A 128 5.33 -11.82 1.76
N TYR A 129 6.10 -12.88 1.65
CA TYR A 129 6.53 -13.43 0.36
C TYR A 129 5.90 -14.79 0.12
N TYR A 130 5.45 -15.03 -1.10
CA TYR A 130 4.81 -16.29 -1.46
C TYR A 130 5.17 -16.75 -2.88
N LYS A 131 4.98 -18.04 -3.13
CA LYS A 131 4.96 -18.63 -4.47
C LYS A 131 3.76 -19.55 -4.61
N ASN A 132 3.44 -19.91 -5.85
CA ASN A 132 2.49 -20.98 -6.11
C ASN A 132 3.25 -22.30 -6.15
N ASN A 133 2.76 -23.31 -5.45
CA ASN A 133 3.28 -24.67 -5.56
C ASN A 133 2.72 -25.37 -6.82
N ASN A 134 3.13 -26.62 -7.04
CA ASN A 134 2.71 -27.41 -8.22
C ASN A 134 1.19 -27.61 -8.32
N ASP A 135 0.49 -27.58 -7.18
CA ASP A 135 -0.97 -27.73 -7.10
C ASP A 135 -1.71 -26.40 -7.32
N GLY A 136 -0.98 -25.30 -7.52
CA GLY A 136 -1.54 -23.95 -7.64
C GLY A 136 -1.92 -23.30 -6.31
N ASN A 137 -1.50 -23.88 -5.18
CA ASN A 137 -1.73 -23.35 -3.84
C ASN A 137 -0.62 -22.40 -3.42
N VAL A 138 -0.96 -21.45 -2.56
CA VAL A 138 0.02 -20.53 -1.96
C VAL A 138 0.96 -21.28 -1.00
N GLU A 139 2.24 -20.98 -1.11
CA GLU A 139 3.27 -21.35 -0.14
C GLU A 139 4.04 -20.09 0.28
N PHE A 140 4.12 -19.82 1.58
CA PHE A 140 4.94 -18.72 2.10
C PHE A 140 6.43 -19.05 1.95
N VAL A 141 7.23 -18.10 1.51
CA VAL A 141 8.68 -18.27 1.29
C VAL A 141 9.46 -17.13 1.93
N SER A 142 10.76 -17.34 2.13
CA SER A 142 11.65 -16.28 2.60
C SER A 142 12.02 -15.36 1.44
N ASN A 143 12.28 -14.09 1.76
CA ASN A 143 12.93 -13.18 0.82
C ASN A 143 14.42 -13.52 0.63
N ASN A 144 15.09 -12.76 -0.25
CA ASN A 144 16.52 -12.91 -0.55
C ASN A 144 17.43 -12.79 0.68
N ASN A 145 16.95 -12.22 1.79
CA ASN A 145 17.69 -12.09 3.05
C ASN A 145 17.33 -13.20 4.06
N GLY A 146 16.64 -14.26 3.63
CA GLY A 146 16.26 -15.39 4.47
C GLY A 146 15.07 -15.13 5.41
N LYS A 147 14.43 -13.96 5.36
CA LYS A 147 13.31 -13.59 6.26
C LYS A 147 11.95 -13.79 5.59
N PHE A 148 10.97 -14.27 6.34
CA PHE A 148 9.59 -14.39 5.85
C PHE A 148 8.87 -13.06 5.69
N THR A 149 9.33 -12.03 6.39
CA THR A 149 8.71 -10.72 6.40
C THR A 149 9.72 -9.62 6.06
N LYS A 150 9.18 -8.52 5.56
CA LYS A 150 9.85 -7.22 5.53
C LYS A 150 8.88 -6.20 6.13
N GLN A 151 9.35 -5.46 7.14
CA GLN A 151 8.50 -4.53 7.88
C GLN A 151 9.13 -3.16 8.00
N TYR A 152 8.33 -2.12 7.79
CA TYR A 152 8.74 -0.74 8.04
C TYR A 152 7.53 0.13 8.31
N PHE A 153 7.69 1.12 9.19
CA PHE A 153 6.66 2.15 9.34
C PHE A 153 6.64 3.04 8.11
N LEU A 154 5.47 3.56 7.74
CA LEU A 154 5.33 4.56 6.69
C LEU A 154 6.29 5.75 6.89
N LYS A 155 6.60 6.11 8.14
CA LYS A 155 7.55 7.20 8.42
C LYS A 155 8.98 6.94 7.95
N ASP A 156 9.34 5.67 7.81
CA ASP A 156 10.66 5.18 7.40
C ASP A 156 10.68 4.77 5.92
N ILE A 157 9.67 5.19 5.16
CA ILE A 157 9.58 4.93 3.72
C ILE A 157 10.78 5.55 2.99
N GLU A 158 11.27 4.84 1.97
CA GLU A 158 12.37 5.32 1.15
C GLU A 158 11.99 6.64 0.45
N LYS A 159 12.91 7.61 0.44
CA LYS A 159 12.70 9.01 0.03
C LYS A 159 12.25 9.21 -1.42
N THR A 160 12.37 8.22 -2.30
CA THR A 160 11.87 8.27 -3.68
C THR A 160 10.36 8.06 -3.78
N PHE A 161 9.68 7.76 -2.66
CA PHE A 161 8.23 7.67 -2.66
C PHE A 161 7.59 8.94 -3.22
N ARG A 162 6.45 8.76 -3.87
CA ARG A 162 5.71 9.84 -4.52
C ARG A 162 4.23 9.73 -4.23
N ARG A 163 3.54 10.87 -4.30
CA ARG A 163 2.09 10.92 -4.39
C ARG A 163 1.66 11.00 -5.86
N THR A 164 0.82 10.07 -6.29
CA THR A 164 0.21 10.05 -7.62
C THR A 164 -0.88 11.12 -7.77
N PRO A 165 -1.32 11.43 -9.01
CA PRO A 165 -2.46 12.34 -9.22
C PRO A 165 -3.76 11.87 -8.56
N THR A 166 -3.97 10.54 -8.42
CA THR A 166 -5.12 9.95 -7.72
C THR A 166 -5.04 10.09 -6.19
N GLY A 167 -3.94 10.64 -5.68
CA GLY A 167 -3.71 10.86 -4.25
C GLY A 167 -3.17 9.66 -3.50
N GLN A 168 -2.81 8.58 -4.19
CA GLN A 168 -2.15 7.41 -3.62
C GLN A 168 -0.66 7.66 -3.44
N LEU A 169 -0.09 7.08 -2.39
CA LEU A 169 1.35 7.00 -2.19
C LEU A 169 1.88 5.77 -2.93
N GLN A 170 3.04 5.88 -3.56
CA GLN A 170 3.74 4.79 -4.24
C GLN A 170 5.23 4.82 -3.91
N VAL A 171 5.80 3.64 -3.71
CA VAL A 171 7.24 3.41 -3.55
C VAL A 171 7.58 2.06 -4.16
N ASN A 172 8.82 1.87 -4.64
CA ASN A 172 9.26 0.58 -5.13
C ASN A 172 9.20 -0.45 -3.98
N ALA A 173 8.58 -1.61 -4.21
CA ALA A 173 8.41 -2.66 -3.21
C ALA A 173 9.74 -3.19 -2.64
N ASN A 174 10.81 -3.13 -3.44
CA ASN A 174 12.15 -3.56 -3.09
C ASN A 174 12.99 -2.46 -2.44
N SER A 175 12.49 -1.22 -2.36
CA SER A 175 13.19 -0.10 -1.72
C SER A 175 13.54 -0.40 -0.25
N VAL A 176 14.70 0.08 0.20
CA VAL A 176 15.15 -0.12 1.58
C VAL A 176 14.61 1.02 2.43
N SER A 177 13.99 0.70 3.57
CA SER A 177 13.50 1.70 4.52
C SER A 177 14.64 2.49 5.15
N GLU A 178 14.46 3.79 5.34
CA GLU A 178 15.42 4.69 5.98
C GLU A 178 14.81 5.22 7.28
N TYR A 179 15.45 4.99 8.43
CA TYR A 179 14.92 5.50 9.70
C TYR A 179 14.86 7.03 9.69
N ARG A 180 13.70 7.58 10.08
CA ARG A 180 13.51 9.02 10.32
C ARG A 180 12.71 9.26 11.58
N THR A 181 12.90 10.43 12.18
CA THR A 181 12.05 10.94 13.26
C THR A 181 10.65 11.30 12.73
N ARG A 182 9.71 11.47 13.66
CA ARG A 182 8.33 11.86 13.34
C ARG A 182 8.26 13.19 12.59
N GLU A 183 9.06 14.16 13.01
CA GLU A 183 9.11 15.48 12.39
C GLU A 183 9.74 15.45 10.98
N GLU A 184 10.86 14.74 10.82
CA GLU A 184 11.48 14.56 9.50
C GLU A 184 10.53 13.90 8.50
N PHE A 185 9.74 12.93 8.95
CA PHE A 185 8.73 12.32 8.10
C PHE A 185 7.62 13.31 7.71
N ILE A 186 7.10 14.11 8.65
CA ILE A 186 6.07 15.11 8.35
C ILE A 186 6.57 16.08 7.27
N ASN A 187 7.80 16.59 7.43
CA ASN A 187 8.41 17.51 6.47
C ASN A 187 8.57 16.86 5.09
N LEU A 188 9.12 15.64 5.04
CA LEU A 188 9.27 14.89 3.80
C LEU A 188 7.92 14.58 3.14
N PHE A 189 6.92 14.16 3.93
CA PHE A 189 5.58 13.84 3.45
C PHE A 189 4.92 15.04 2.79
N PHE A 190 4.90 16.20 3.45
CA PHE A 190 4.30 17.41 2.88
C PHE A 190 5.08 17.93 1.68
N GLN A 191 6.42 17.82 1.68
CA GLN A 191 7.21 18.10 0.48
C GLN A 191 6.75 17.25 -0.71
N LYS A 192 6.58 15.93 -0.54
CA LYS A 192 6.10 15.04 -1.62
C LYS A 192 4.67 15.33 -2.07
N VAL A 193 3.81 15.76 -1.15
CA VAL A 193 2.44 16.21 -1.47
C VAL A 193 2.49 17.46 -2.34
N GLU A 194 3.28 18.46 -1.96
CA GLU A 194 3.44 19.71 -2.70
C GLU A 194 4.03 19.48 -4.10
N GLU A 195 5.10 18.68 -4.19
CA GLU A 195 5.70 18.28 -5.48
C GLU A 195 4.68 17.63 -6.42
N SER A 196 3.77 16.81 -5.88
CA SER A 196 2.69 16.17 -6.64
C SER A 196 1.72 17.20 -7.22
N HIS A 197 1.26 18.14 -6.39
CA HIS A 197 0.36 19.21 -6.85
C HIS A 197 1.02 20.11 -7.90
N LYS A 198 2.29 20.49 -7.71
CA LYS A 198 3.06 21.26 -8.70
C LYS A 198 3.15 20.52 -10.05
N ARG A 199 3.42 19.21 -10.06
CA ARG A 199 3.42 18.40 -11.28
C ARG A 199 2.05 18.36 -11.96
N SER A 200 0.96 18.23 -11.19
CA SER A 200 -0.40 18.23 -11.74
C SER A 200 -0.75 19.57 -12.37
N ILE A 201 -0.45 20.69 -11.71
CA ILE A 201 -0.68 22.05 -12.26
C ILE A 201 0.06 22.20 -13.58
N LYS A 202 1.33 21.80 -13.65
CA LYS A 202 2.13 21.86 -14.88
C LYS A 202 1.46 21.07 -16.02
N LYS A 203 1.07 19.82 -15.77
CA LYS A 203 0.41 18.96 -16.77
C LYS A 203 -0.93 19.52 -17.24
N SER A 204 -1.76 20.03 -16.31
CA SER A 204 -3.04 20.64 -16.65
C SER A 204 -2.86 21.89 -17.53
N ASN A 205 -1.87 22.72 -17.24
CA ASN A 205 -1.56 23.90 -18.06
C ASN A 205 -1.04 23.53 -19.45
N GLU A 206 -0.20 22.49 -19.56
CA GLU A 206 0.27 21.97 -20.85
C GLU A 206 -0.89 21.44 -21.70
N MET A 207 -1.82 20.68 -21.10
CA MET A 207 -3.02 20.19 -21.78
C MET A 207 -3.95 21.33 -22.20
N LEU A 208 -4.12 22.37 -21.36
CA LEU A 208 -4.95 23.51 -21.70
C LEU A 208 -4.47 24.24 -22.97
N LYS A 209 -3.14 24.34 -23.13
CA LYS A 209 -2.53 24.95 -24.32
C LYS A 209 -2.76 24.15 -25.60
N SER A 210 -2.79 22.81 -25.53
CA SER A 210 -2.98 21.95 -26.70
C SER A 210 -4.45 21.70 -27.06
N LEU A 211 -5.39 21.93 -26.13
CA LEU A 211 -6.81 21.61 -26.31
C LEU A 211 -7.45 22.28 -27.54
N SER A 212 -7.13 23.54 -27.80
CA SER A 212 -7.67 24.26 -28.96
C SER A 212 -7.26 23.59 -30.28
N GLN A 213 -5.99 23.18 -30.39
CA GLN A 213 -5.47 22.50 -31.57
C GLN A 213 -6.11 21.11 -31.74
N ILE A 214 -6.17 20.33 -30.66
CA ILE A 214 -6.83 19.01 -30.65
C ILE A 214 -8.29 19.13 -31.10
N LYS A 215 -9.02 20.14 -30.61
CA LYS A 215 -10.41 20.37 -30.99
C LYS A 215 -10.55 20.63 -32.50
N LEU A 216 -9.68 21.46 -33.07
CA LEU A 216 -9.70 21.77 -34.50
C LEU A 216 -9.46 20.50 -35.33
N GLU A 217 -8.43 19.72 -34.98
CA GLU A 217 -8.10 18.47 -35.69
C GLU A 217 -9.26 17.46 -35.67
N ILE A 218 -9.96 17.33 -34.53
CA ILE A 218 -11.12 16.45 -34.40
C ILE A 218 -12.27 16.94 -35.29
N ILE A 219 -12.56 18.25 -35.30
CA ILE A 219 -13.62 18.83 -36.15
C ILE A 219 -13.30 18.59 -37.62
N GLU A 220 -12.07 18.81 -38.06
CA GLU A 220 -11.65 18.59 -39.45
C GLU A 220 -11.81 17.12 -39.86
N LYS A 221 -11.34 16.18 -39.02
CA LYS A 221 -11.52 14.74 -39.27
C LYS A 221 -12.99 14.34 -39.33
N ASN A 222 -13.82 14.88 -38.45
CA ASN A 222 -15.25 14.61 -38.45
C ASN A 222 -15.93 15.11 -39.73
N LYS A 223 -15.63 16.35 -40.16
CA LYS A 223 -16.18 16.91 -41.41
C LYS A 223 -15.79 16.07 -42.63
N ALA A 224 -14.55 15.59 -42.69
CA ALA A 224 -14.09 14.72 -43.78
C ALA A 224 -14.84 13.39 -43.80
N LEU A 225 -15.06 12.78 -42.62
CA LEU A 225 -15.82 11.54 -42.48
C LEU A 225 -17.29 11.73 -42.87
N GLU A 226 -17.92 12.80 -42.40
CA GLU A 226 -19.32 13.13 -42.72
C GLU A 226 -19.54 13.29 -44.23
N LYS A 227 -18.63 13.99 -44.91
CA LYS A 227 -18.65 14.10 -46.38
C LYS A 227 -18.55 12.74 -47.06
N SER A 228 -17.69 11.86 -46.57
CA SER A 228 -17.56 10.50 -47.13
C SER A 228 -18.83 9.66 -46.92
N ILE A 229 -19.49 9.79 -45.77
CA ILE A 229 -20.77 9.11 -45.49
C ILE A 229 -21.87 9.62 -46.42
N LEU A 230 -22.02 10.94 -46.56
CA LEU A 230 -23.02 11.54 -47.43
C LEU A 230 -22.86 11.12 -48.90
N ASN A 231 -21.62 11.06 -49.40
CA ASN A 231 -21.35 10.57 -50.75
C ASN A 231 -21.84 9.12 -50.93
N LYS A 232 -21.54 8.23 -49.98
CA LYS A 232 -21.98 6.82 -50.03
C LYS A 232 -23.50 6.65 -49.93
N LEU A 233 -24.18 7.54 -49.22
CA LEU A 233 -25.65 7.52 -49.11
C LEU A 233 -26.33 8.00 -50.40
N ASN A 234 -25.70 8.90 -51.15
CA ASN A 234 -26.23 9.42 -52.42
C ASN A 234 -25.87 8.55 -53.64
N GLU A 235 -24.98 7.57 -53.46
CA GLU A 235 -24.58 6.58 -54.49
C GLU A 235 -25.44 5.30 -54.46
N ASN A 236 -26.35 5.17 -53.47
CA ASN A 236 -27.38 4.11 -53.38
C ASN A 236 -28.78 4.68 -53.63
#